data_AF-A0A1H9S4I8-F1
#
_entry.id   AF-A0A1H9S4I8-F1
#
_cell.length_a   1.000
_cell.length_b   1.000
_cell.length_c   1.000
_cell.angle_alpha   90.00
_cell.angle_beta   90.00
_cell.angle_gamma   90.00
#
_symmetry.space_group_name_H-M   'P 1'
#
loop_
_entity.id
_entity.type
_entity.pdbx_description
1 polymer ?
#
loop_
_entity_poly.entity_id
_entity_poly.type
_entity_poly.pdbx_seq_one_letter_code
_entity_poly.pdbx_strand_id
1 'polypeptide(L)' 'MTKHYLAVTYDVCEHNDLYQDMNEYCLDTSSDLDKQIRELAKRDVAPLIKVYESHTSDFKELRLYKEYKFKEYECSCNQ' A
#
# COMPACT_ATOMS: atom_id res chain seq x y z
N MET A 1 14.88 8.24 -17.07
CA MET A 1 13.76 8.93 -16.38
C MET A 1 13.62 8.32 -15.00
N THR A 2 13.58 9.14 -13.95
CA THR A 2 13.44 8.67 -12.57
C THR A 2 12.01 8.19 -12.38
N LYS A 3 11.85 6.96 -11.88
CA LYS A 3 10.54 6.44 -11.48
C LYS A 3 10.34 6.74 -9.99
N HIS A 4 9.17 7.26 -9.64
CA HIS A 4 8.75 7.48 -8.26
C HIS A 4 7.70 6.44 -7.91
N TYR A 5 7.72 5.95 -6.68
CA TYR A 5 6.73 5.00 -6.20
C TYR A 5 6.04 5.54 -4.96
N LEU A 6 4.72 5.38 -4.93
CA LEU A 6 3.84 5.75 -3.82
C LEU A 6 3.13 4.49 -3.35
N ALA A 7 3.29 4.14 -2.08
CA ALA A 7 2.50 3.10 -1.43
C ALA A 7 1.30 3.74 -0.73
N VAL A 8 0.12 3.21 -0.96
CA VAL A 8 -1.11 3.58 -0.26
C VAL A 8 -1.58 2.36 0.53
N THR A 9 -1.74 2.53 1.84
CA THR A 9 -2.26 1.50 2.74
C THR A 9 -3.78 1.57 2.80
N TYR A 10 -4.43 0.41 2.84
CA TYR A 10 -5.88 0.29 2.87
C TYR A 10 -6.32 -0.61 4.00
N ASP A 11 -7.34 -0.16 4.72
CA ASP A 11 -8.14 -1.02 5.58
C ASP A 11 -9.25 -1.67 4.73
N VAL A 12 -9.36 -2.99 4.83
CA VAL A 12 -10.30 -3.79 4.05
C VAL A 12 -11.00 -4.78 4.98
N CYS A 13 -12.32 -4.67 5.06
CA CYS A 13 -13.17 -5.59 5.81
C CYS A 13 -14.33 -6.04 4.94
N GLU A 14 -14.31 -7.30 4.50
CA GLU A 14 -15.37 -7.87 3.66
C GLU A 14 -16.74 -7.91 4.36
N HIS A 15 -16.77 -8.06 5.68
CA HIS A 15 -18.03 -8.14 6.43
C HIS A 15 -18.77 -6.80 6.55
N ASN A 16 -18.01 -5.70 6.61
CA ASN A 16 -18.55 -4.35 6.74
C ASN A 16 -18.60 -3.60 5.41
N ASP A 17 -18.29 -4.27 4.29
CA ASP A 17 -18.10 -3.64 2.97
C ASP A 17 -17.13 -2.44 3.05
N LEU A 18 -16.10 -2.56 3.91
CA LEU A 18 -15.16 -1.47 4.18
C LEU A 18 -13.98 -1.57 3.22
N TYR A 19 -13.73 -0.49 2.50
CA TYR A 19 -12.55 -0.30 1.67
C TYR A 19 -12.07 1.14 1.81
N GLN A 20 -11.15 1.39 2.73
CA GLN A 20 -10.75 2.74 3.10
C GLN A 20 -9.26 2.94 2.87
N ASP A 21 -8.88 4.06 2.23
CA ASP A 21 -7.49 4.49 2.28
C ASP A 21 -7.13 4.92 3.72
N MET A 22 -5.87 4.70 4.08
CA MET A 22 -5.34 5.07 5.38
C MET A 22 -4.21 6.09 5.26
N ASN A 23 -3.09 5.69 4.67
CA ASN A 23 -1.89 6.52 4.60
C ASN A 23 -1.18 6.35 3.26
N GLU A 24 -0.43 7.38 2.89
CA GLU A 24 0.41 7.40 1.70
C GLU A 24 1.90 7.54 2.06
N TYR A 25 2.76 6.78 1.37
CA TYR A 25 4.20 6.74 1.62
C TYR A 25 4.98 6.76 0.32
N CYS A 26 5.90 7.73 0.19
CA CYS A 26 6.91 7.70 -0.87
C CYS A 26 7.92 6.59 -0.58
N LEU A 27 8.08 5.64 -1.52
CA LEU A 27 9.04 4.56 -1.37
C LEU A 27 10.43 5.00 -1.83
N ASP A 28 11.43 4.58 -1.07
CA ASP A 28 12.82 4.76 -1.46
C ASP A 28 13.23 3.68 -2.46
N THR A 29 13.50 4.10 -3.70
CA THR A 29 13.94 3.21 -4.78
C THR A 29 15.35 2.68 -4.61
N SER A 30 16.16 3.29 -3.73
CA SER A 30 17.51 2.79 -3.41
C SER A 30 17.50 1.63 -2.41
N SER A 31 16.35 1.40 -1.77
CA SER A 31 16.12 0.34 -0.78
C SER A 31 15.18 -0.74 -1.34
N ASP A 32 15.17 -1.92 -0.71
CA ASP A 32 14.28 -3.01 -1.07
C ASP A 32 12.81 -2.60 -0.88
N LEU A 33 12.03 -2.56 -1.96
CA LEU A 33 10.63 -2.16 -1.93
C LEU A 33 9.78 -3.17 -1.16
N ASP A 34 9.97 -4.47 -1.38
CA ASP A 34 9.16 -5.51 -0.72
C ASP A 34 9.36 -5.47 0.80
N LYS A 35 10.59 -5.19 1.26
CA LYS A 35 10.86 -4.97 2.68
C LYS A 35 10.13 -3.74 3.23
N GLN A 36 10.16 -2.62 2.51
CA GLN A 36 9.43 -1.41 2.91
C GLN A 36 7.93 -1.67 3.01
N ILE A 37 7.33 -2.32 2.01
CA ILE A 37 5.90 -2.63 2.00
C ILE A 37 5.50 -3.50 3.20
N ARG A 38 6.31 -4.50 3.56
CA ARG A 38 6.02 -5.34 4.74
C ARG A 38 6.05 -4.55 6.04
N GLU A 39 7.00 -3.63 6.20
CA GLU A 39 7.05 -2.76 7.38
C GLU A 39 5.86 -1.80 7.43
N LEU A 40 5.42 -1.27 6.28
CA LEU A 40 4.21 -0.44 6.20
C LEU A 40 2.96 -1.24 6.56
N ALA A 41 2.82 -2.46 6.05
CA ALA A 41 1.68 -3.34 6.35
C ALA A 41 1.58 -3.63 7.86
N LYS A 42 2.72 -3.92 8.49
CA LYS A 42 2.80 -4.13 9.93
C LYS A 42 2.53 -2.86 10.74
N ARG A 43 3.03 -1.72 10.29
CA ARG A 43 2.89 -0.43 10.97
C ARG A 43 1.44 0.05 10.98
N ASP A 44 0.78 -0.01 9.83
CA ASP A 44 -0.57 0.48 9.65
C ASP A 44 -1.63 -0.59 9.92
N VAL A 45 -1.20 -1.84 10.14
CA VAL A 45 -2.08 -3.01 10.25
C VAL A 45 -2.98 -3.08 9.01
N ALA A 46 -2.36 -2.91 7.83
CA ALA A 46 -3.06 -2.76 6.57
C ALA A 46 -3.14 -4.11 5.83
N PRO A 47 -4.35 -4.69 5.65
CA PRO A 47 -4.54 -5.93 4.89
C PRO A 47 -4.23 -5.77 3.39
N LEU A 48 -4.26 -4.55 2.87
CA LEU A 48 -3.99 -4.26 1.48
C LEU A 48 -3.08 -3.05 1.35
N ILE A 49 -2.06 -3.15 0.50
CA ILE A 49 -1.24 -2.02 0.08
C ILE A 49 -1.17 -1.99 -1.44
N LYS A 50 -1.43 -0.82 -2.03
CA LYS A 50 -1.22 -0.59 -3.46
C LYS A 50 -0.02 0.28 -3.67
N VAL A 51 0.85 -0.14 -4.57
CA VAL A 51 2.00 0.64 -5.01
C VAL A 51 1.68 1.20 -6.38
N TYR A 52 1.78 2.52 -6.49
CA TYR A 52 1.65 3.26 -7.72
C TYR A 52 3.02 3.73 -8.18
N GLU A 53 3.25 3.72 -9.49
CA GLU A 53 4.42 4.35 -10.10
C GLU A 53 4.03 5.65 -10.81
N SER A 54 4.95 6.62 -10.80
CA SER A 54 4.85 7.85 -11.59
C SER A 54 6.18 8.20 -12.22
N HIS A 55 6.11 8.87 -13.37
CA HIS A 55 7.28 9.44 -14.05
C HIS A 55 7.67 10.82 -13.53
N THR A 56 6.81 11.44 -12.71
CA THR A 56 7.01 12.76 -12.14
C THR A 56 6.91 12.70 -10.62
N SER A 57 7.66 13.55 -9.92
CA SER A 57 7.68 13.59 -8.45
C SER A 57 6.44 14.26 -7.84
N ASP A 58 5.61 14.91 -8.67
CA ASP A 58 4.34 15.50 -8.26
C ASP A 58 3.16 14.51 -8.32
N PHE A 59 3.43 13.24 -8.69
CA PHE A 59 2.47 12.13 -8.67
C PHE A 59 1.13 12.45 -9.38
N LYS A 60 1.12 13.34 -10.38
CA LYS A 60 -0.11 13.69 -11.12
C LYS A 60 -0.60 12.55 -12.02
N GLU A 61 0.32 11.73 -12.50
CA GLU A 61 0.01 10.54 -13.29
C GLU A 61 0.45 9.30 -12.52
N LEU A 62 -0.46 8.74 -11.74
CA LEU A 62 -0.26 7.48 -11.01
C LEU A 62 -0.73 6.31 -11.88
N ARG A 63 0.14 5.30 -12.02
CA ARG A 63 -0.23 4.00 -12.58
C ARG A 63 -0.08 2.95 -11.50
N LEU A 64 -1.10 2.12 -11.33
CA LEU A 64 -1.01 0.99 -10.41
C LEU A 64 0.11 0.06 -10.88
N TYR A 65 1.14 -0.07 -10.06
CA TYR A 65 2.30 -0.91 -10.34
C TYR A 65 2.10 -2.31 -9.77
N LYS A 66 1.70 -2.41 -8.49
CA LYS A 66 1.54 -3.69 -7.81
C LYS A 66 0.58 -3.58 -6.62
N GLU A 67 -0.13 -4.66 -6.34
CA GLU A 67 -0.94 -4.81 -5.14
C GLU A 67 -0.34 -5.89 -4.23
N TYR A 68 -0.36 -5.63 -2.92
CA TYR A 68 0.13 -6.51 -1.88
C TYR A 68 -0.98 -6.80 -0.90
N LYS A 69 -1.29 -8.08 -0.69
CA LYS A 69 -2.32 -8.54 0.24
C LYS A 69 -1.68 -9.24 1.43
N PHE A 70 -2.11 -8.87 2.63
CA PHE A 70 -1.59 -9.36 3.89
C PHE A 70 -2.74 -9.92 4.73
N LYS A 71 -2.98 -11.22 4.57
CA LYS A 71 -4.07 -11.93 5.27
C LYS A 71 -3.98 -11.86 6.79
N GLU A 72 -2.76 -11.73 7.31
CA GLU A 72 -2.49 -11.59 8.74
C GLU A 72 -3.01 -10.28 9.35
N TYR A 73 -3.31 -9.27 8.52
CA TYR A 73 -3.90 -8.00 8.94
C TYR A 73 -5.36 -7.85 8.51
N GLU A 74 -5.97 -8.88 7.88
CA GLU A 74 -7.40 -8.86 7.54
C GLU A 74 -8.24 -8.94 8.83
N CYS A 75 -9.37 -8.21 8.87
CA CYS A 75 -10.25 -8.26 10.04
C CYS A 75 -10.66 -9.70 10.35
N SER A 76 -10.30 -10.19 11.54
CA SER A 76 -10.77 -11.47 12.09
C SER A 76 -12.17 -11.34 12.68
N CYS A 77 -13.07 -10.67 11.96
CA CYS A 77 -14.45 -10.36 12.34
C CYS A 77 -15.36 -11.63 12.48
N ASN A 78 -14.77 -12.84 12.57
CA ASN A 78 -15.43 -14.14 12.71
C ASN A 78 -15.25 -14.78 14.11
N GLN A 79 -15.08 -13.99 15.18
CA GLN A 79 -15.10 -14.48 16.57
C GLN A 79 -16.41 -14.19 17.27
#